data_AF-A0A8X6N7H7-F1
#
_entry.id   AF-A0A8X6N7H7-F1
#
_cell.length_a   1.000
_cell.length_b   1.000
_cell.length_c   1.000
_cell.angle_alpha   90.00
_cell.angle_beta   90.00
_cell.angle_gamma   90.00
#
_symmetry.space_group_name_H-M   'P 1'
#
loop_
_entity.id
_entity.type
_entity.pdbx_description
1 polymer ?
#
loop_
_entity_poly.entity_id
_entity_poly.type
_entity_poly.pdbx_seq_one_letter_code
_entity_poly.pdbx_strand_id
1 'polypeptide(L)'
;MFKHLCTKTEELDTGIVENLREEVKCHLQNLESEIQRYFPELPEQEVPFVPNPFHVSLDVTNILHEIQDEFSELRNDSSVCGLFQEKSLFQFWCIMRHPYLKISTLSFQILVYEFQLASAEADFQLFCKSSQKSGISWLIKIT
;
A
#
# COMPACT_ATOMS: atom_id res chain seq x y z
N MET A 1 8.36 -23.74 18.36
CA MET A 1 8.95 -22.48 18.86
C MET A 1 8.02 -21.78 19.85
N PHE A 2 6.76 -21.47 19.50
CA PHE A 2 5.80 -20.81 20.42
C PHE A 2 5.33 -21.64 21.63
N LYS A 3 5.36 -22.98 21.55
CA LYS A 3 4.91 -23.86 22.67
C LYS A 3 5.77 -23.78 23.93
N HIS A 4 7.04 -23.35 23.84
CA HIS A 4 7.93 -23.25 25.00
C HIS A 4 7.78 -21.93 25.78
N LEU A 5 7.09 -20.93 25.21
CA LEU A 5 6.81 -19.65 25.90
C LEU A 5 5.61 -19.78 26.86
N CYS A 6 4.63 -20.63 26.53
CA CYS A 6 3.43 -20.85 27.33
C CYS A 6 3.71 -21.60 28.65
N THR A 7 4.75 -22.44 28.69
CA THR A 7 5.07 -23.27 29.87
C THR A 7 5.92 -22.56 30.92
N LYS A 8 6.45 -21.35 30.62
CA LYS A 8 7.23 -20.58 31.60
C LYS A 8 6.42 -19.51 32.34
N THR A 9 5.19 -19.20 31.88
CA THR A 9 4.41 -18.08 32.40
C THR A 9 3.93 -18.27 33.83
N GLU A 10 3.96 -19.49 34.38
CA GLU A 10 3.47 -19.80 35.74
C GLU A 10 4.50 -19.51 36.87
N GLU A 11 5.76 -19.19 36.55
CA GLU A 11 6.82 -18.93 37.55
C GLU A 11 7.70 -17.71 37.23
N LEU A 12 7.18 -16.69 36.53
CA LEU A 12 7.99 -15.54 36.12
C LEU A 12 7.98 -14.40 37.14
N ASP A 13 9.17 -14.09 37.66
CA ASP A 13 9.48 -12.87 38.41
C ASP A 13 9.00 -11.63 37.62
N THR A 14 8.28 -10.74 38.30
CA THR A 14 7.65 -9.53 37.73
C THR A 14 8.61 -8.70 36.87
N GLY A 15 9.90 -8.70 37.20
CA GLY A 15 10.94 -8.03 36.42
C GLY A 15 11.22 -8.65 35.04
N ILE A 16 11.05 -9.96 34.87
CA ILE A 16 11.23 -10.63 33.57
C ILE A 16 10.05 -10.34 32.65
N VAL A 17 8.84 -10.26 33.21
CA VAL A 17 7.62 -9.91 32.46
C VAL A 17 7.70 -8.48 31.92
N GLU A 18 8.21 -7.53 32.72
CA GLU A 18 8.37 -6.14 32.27
C GLU A 18 9.44 -6.00 31.18
N ASN A 19 10.57 -6.70 31.31
CA ASN A 19 11.60 -6.72 30.27
C ASN A 19 11.09 -7.31 28.95
N LEU A 20 10.34 -8.42 29.01
CA LEU A 20 9.73 -9.02 27.83
C LEU A 20 8.71 -8.06 27.18
N ARG A 21 7.94 -7.34 27.99
CA ARG A 21 6.97 -6.36 27.50
C ARG A 21 7.64 -5.23 26.73
N GLU A 22 8.75 -4.70 27.24
CA GLU A 22 9.51 -3.65 26.55
C GLU A 22 10.19 -4.19 25.28
N GLU A 23 10.71 -5.43 25.27
CA GLU A 23 11.23 -6.06 24.05
C GLU A 23 10.15 -6.22 22.98
N VAL A 24 8.96 -6.70 23.36
CA VAL A 24 7.82 -6.84 22.44
C VAL A 24 7.40 -5.48 21.90
N LYS A 25 7.32 -4.46 22.74
CA LYS A 25 6.96 -3.11 22.34
C LYS A 25 7.98 -2.51 21.36
N CYS A 26 9.27 -2.63 21.65
CA CYS A 26 10.35 -2.19 20.78
C CYS A 26 10.28 -2.91 19.41
N HIS A 27 10.05 -4.23 19.41
CA HIS A 27 9.90 -5.00 18.18
C HIS A 27 8.69 -4.53 17.35
N LEU A 28 7.54 -4.29 17.99
CA LEU A 28 6.35 -3.78 17.32
C LEU A 28 6.55 -2.38 16.74
N GLN A 29 7.25 -1.48 17.44
CA GLN A 29 7.60 -0.15 16.94
C GLN A 29 8.54 -0.22 15.73
N ASN A 30 9.54 -1.11 15.77
CA ASN A 30 10.42 -1.34 14.62
C ASN A 30 9.65 -1.93 13.43
N LEU A 31 8.73 -2.85 13.69
CA LEU A 31 7.88 -3.43 12.66
C LEU A 31 6.97 -2.36 12.03
N GLU A 32 6.34 -1.50 12.85
CA GLU A 32 5.54 -0.37 12.38
C GLU A 32 6.38 0.57 11.50
N SER A 33 7.58 0.93 11.94
CA SER A 33 8.48 1.79 11.16
C SER A 33 8.88 1.16 9.81
N GLU A 34 9.14 -0.15 9.77
CA GLU A 34 9.47 -0.84 8.52
C GLU A 34 8.23 -0.97 7.62
N ILE A 35 7.05 -1.24 8.18
CA ILE A 35 5.79 -1.23 7.42
C ILE A 35 5.56 0.15 6.81
N GLN A 36 5.64 1.24 7.58
CA GLN A 36 5.48 2.61 7.08
C GLN A 36 6.52 2.97 6.01
N ARG A 37 7.73 2.43 6.12
CA ARG A 37 8.78 2.62 5.13
C ARG A 37 8.46 1.96 3.78
N TYR A 38 7.93 0.74 3.79
CA TYR A 38 7.55 0.04 2.55
C TYR A 38 6.17 0.47 2.02
N PHE A 39 5.29 0.90 2.93
CA PHE A 39 3.91 1.32 2.68
C PHE A 39 3.70 2.72 3.25
N PRO A 40 4.30 3.76 2.64
CA PRO A 40 4.05 5.12 3.07
C PRO A 40 2.56 5.44 2.94
N GLU A 41 2.04 6.24 3.86
CA GLU A 41 0.68 6.76 3.74
C GLU A 41 0.54 7.46 2.40
N LEU A 42 -0.38 6.96 1.57
CA LEU A 42 -0.70 7.63 0.32
C LEU A 42 -1.40 8.95 0.64
N PRO A 43 -1.25 9.97 -0.22
CA PRO A 43 -2.05 11.18 -0.09
C PRO A 43 -3.54 10.79 -0.01
N GLU A 44 -4.28 11.34 0.95
CA GLU A 44 -5.74 11.20 1.01
C GLU A 44 -6.43 11.74 -0.25
N GLN A 45 -5.71 12.56 -1.00
CA GLN A 45 -6.19 13.15 -2.24
C GLN A 45 -6.21 12.11 -3.35
N GLU A 46 -7.38 11.91 -3.96
CA GLU A 46 -7.52 11.13 -5.18
C GLU A 46 -6.51 11.62 -6.22
N VAL A 47 -5.83 10.68 -6.87
CA VAL A 47 -4.77 10.96 -7.83
C VAL A 47 -5.27 10.57 -9.24
N PRO A 48 -6.20 11.36 -9.83
CA PRO A 48 -6.97 10.97 -11.01
C PRO A 48 -6.12 10.82 -12.28
N PHE A 49 -4.87 11.28 -12.25
CA PHE A 49 -3.95 11.16 -13.38
C PHE A 49 -3.33 9.77 -13.51
N VAL A 50 -3.25 8.98 -12.43
CA VAL A 50 -2.64 7.64 -12.47
C VAL A 50 -3.30 6.73 -13.51
N PRO A 51 -4.64 6.60 -13.59
CA PRO A 51 -5.27 5.76 -14.60
C PRO A 51 -5.15 6.30 -16.03
N ASN A 52 -5.08 7.63 -16.20
CA ASN A 52 -4.88 8.25 -17.51
C ASN A 52 -4.30 9.68 -17.38
N PRO A 53 -2.97 9.87 -17.52
CA PRO A 53 -2.35 11.18 -17.36
C PRO A 53 -2.65 12.15 -18.52
N PHE A 54 -3.21 11.65 -19.62
CA PHE A 54 -3.56 12.43 -20.80
C PHE A 54 -5.04 12.83 -20.85
N HIS A 55 -5.82 12.52 -19.81
CA HIS A 55 -7.24 12.84 -19.79
C HIS A 55 -7.48 14.35 -19.81
N VAL A 56 -8.41 14.82 -20.65
CA VAL A 56 -8.61 16.25 -20.93
C VAL A 56 -9.07 17.02 -19.68
N SER A 57 -9.83 16.38 -18.78
CA SER A 57 -10.34 17.01 -17.56
C SER A 57 -9.31 17.19 -16.45
N LEU A 58 -8.07 16.71 -16.61
CA LEU A 58 -7.03 16.89 -15.60
C LEU A 58 -6.51 18.32 -15.66
N ASP A 59 -6.65 19.02 -14.53
CA ASP A 59 -6.04 20.32 -14.30
C ASP A 59 -4.73 20.13 -13.54
N VAL A 60 -3.66 20.73 -14.05
CA VAL A 60 -2.33 20.71 -13.43
C VAL A 60 -2.37 21.37 -12.05
N THR A 61 -3.23 22.37 -11.83
CA THR A 61 -3.32 23.05 -10.53
C THR A 61 -3.84 22.13 -9.42
N ASN A 62 -4.52 21.04 -9.77
CA ASN A 62 -5.06 20.07 -8.81
C ASN A 62 -4.05 18.96 -8.48
N ILE A 63 -2.89 18.96 -9.14
CA ILE A 63 -1.79 18.02 -8.92
C ILE A 63 -0.87 18.56 -7.83
N LEU A 64 -0.24 17.66 -7.05
CA LEU A 64 0.72 18.03 -6.02
C LEU A 64 1.84 18.92 -6.61
N HIS A 65 2.11 20.07 -5.99
CA HIS A 65 3.06 21.07 -6.50
C HIS A 65 4.43 20.45 -6.87
N GLU A 66 4.92 19.49 -6.08
CA GLU A 66 6.23 18.87 -6.26
C GLU A 66 6.40 18.08 -7.57
N ILE A 67 5.28 17.66 -8.19
CA ILE A 67 5.25 16.85 -9.40
C ILE A 67 4.60 17.58 -10.60
N GLN A 68 4.12 18.81 -10.43
CA GLN A 68 3.44 19.56 -11.49
C GLN A 68 4.31 19.78 -12.73
N ASP A 69 5.61 20.03 -12.54
CA ASP A 69 6.56 20.22 -13.64
C ASP A 69 6.68 18.94 -14.49
N GLU A 70 7.00 17.81 -13.85
CA GLU A 70 7.09 16.51 -14.52
C GLU A 70 5.76 16.12 -15.18
N PHE A 71 4.63 16.38 -14.51
CA PHE A 71 3.31 16.10 -15.08
C PHE A 71 3.03 16.93 -16.33
N SER A 72 3.40 18.22 -16.32
CA SER A 72 3.22 19.11 -17.45
C SER A 72 4.10 18.70 -18.63
N GLU A 73 5.36 18.34 -18.38
CA GLU A 73 6.25 17.83 -19.41
C GLU A 73 5.73 16.53 -20.01
N LEU A 74 5.35 15.56 -19.17
CA LEU A 74 4.79 14.27 -19.59
C LEU A 74 3.56 14.44 -20.47
N ARG A 75 2.63 15.32 -20.08
CA ARG A 75 1.37 15.55 -20.81
C ARG A 75 1.59 16.16 -22.18
N ASN A 76 2.62 16.99 -22.33
CA ASN A 76 2.94 17.68 -23.58
C ASN A 76 3.83 16.84 -24.51
N ASP A 77 4.31 15.69 -24.06
CA ASP A 77 5.11 14.78 -24.89
C ASP A 77 4.21 13.82 -25.69
N SER A 78 4.07 14.12 -26.99
CA SER A 78 3.30 13.28 -27.91
C SER A 78 3.85 11.86 -28.08
N SER A 79 5.16 11.66 -27.90
CA SER A 79 5.77 10.34 -28.00
C SER A 79 5.39 9.47 -26.79
N VAL A 80 5.34 10.07 -25.61
CA VAL A 80 4.89 9.42 -24.37
C VAL A 80 3.40 9.08 -24.43
N CYS A 81 2.58 9.96 -25.04
CA CYS A 81 1.17 9.68 -25.29
C CYS A 81 0.97 8.45 -26.21
N GLY A 82 1.76 8.34 -27.28
CA GLY A 82 1.78 7.12 -28.11
C GLY A 82 2.16 5.88 -27.30
N LEU A 83 3.19 5.99 -26.47
CA LEU A 83 3.67 4.92 -25.59
C LEU A 83 2.60 4.47 -24.59
N PHE A 84 1.80 5.39 -24.06
CA PHE A 84 0.67 5.09 -23.17
C PHE A 84 -0.42 4.25 -23.85
N GLN A 85 -0.68 4.49 -25.14
CA GLN A 85 -1.67 3.72 -25.89
C GLN A 85 -1.20 2.29 -26.21
N GLU A 86 0.12 2.07 -26.25
CA GLU A 86 0.71 0.77 -26.60
C GLU A 86 0.98 -0.15 -25.40
N LYS A 87 1.18 0.41 -24.21
CA LYS A 87 1.61 -0.34 -23.01
C LYS A 87 0.47 -0.50 -22.02
N SER A 88 0.54 -1.55 -21.19
CA SER A 88 -0.34 -1.62 -20.02
C SER A 88 0.00 -0.50 -19.04
N LEU A 89 -0.96 -0.14 -18.18
CA LEU A 89 -0.80 0.94 -17.21
C LEU A 89 0.46 0.77 -16.35
N PHE A 90 0.66 -0.45 -15.82
CA PHE A 90 1.83 -0.77 -15.01
C PHE A 90 3.14 -0.64 -15.82
N GLN A 91 3.18 -1.19 -17.03
CA GLN A 91 4.36 -1.10 -17.91
C GLN A 91 4.69 0.33 -18.31
N PHE A 92 3.67 1.14 -18.58
CA PHE A 92 3.83 2.55 -18.89
C PHE A 92 4.55 3.27 -17.75
N TRP A 93 4.04 3.17 -16.52
CA TRP A 93 4.66 3.80 -15.36
C TRP A 93 6.05 3.24 -15.06
N CYS A 94 6.34 1.95 -15.34
CA CYS A 94 7.71 1.40 -15.32
C CYS A 94 8.67 2.15 -16.24
N ILE A 95 8.26 2.38 -17.48
CA ILE A 95 9.09 3.04 -18.47
C ILE A 95 9.29 4.52 -18.09
N MET A 96 8.25 5.17 -17.56
CA MET A 96 8.30 6.57 -17.12
C MET A 96 9.20 6.81 -15.89
N ARG A 97 9.68 5.76 -15.23
CA ARG A 97 10.57 5.88 -14.05
C ARG A 97 11.87 6.61 -14.32
N HIS A 98 12.41 6.49 -15.52
CA HIS A 98 13.65 7.16 -15.90
C HIS A 98 13.44 8.64 -16.29
N PRO A 99 12.52 8.99 -17.21
CA PRO A 99 12.31 10.39 -17.60
C PRO A 99 11.54 11.22 -16.57
N TYR A 100 10.64 10.62 -15.78
CA TYR A 100 9.74 11.34 -14.87
C TYR A 100 9.68 10.65 -13.51
N LEU A 101 10.77 10.77 -12.75
CA LEU A 101 11.00 9.98 -11.54
C LEU A 101 9.94 10.20 -10.45
N LYS A 102 9.54 11.45 -10.19
CA LYS A 102 8.63 11.76 -9.09
C LYS A 102 7.22 11.29 -9.39
N ILE A 103 6.68 11.65 -10.55
CA ILE A 103 5.32 11.29 -10.94
C ILE A 103 5.16 9.79 -11.12
N SER A 104 6.16 9.11 -11.70
CA SER A 104 6.13 7.66 -11.86
C SER A 104 6.21 6.94 -10.52
N THR A 105 7.04 7.42 -9.59
CA THR A 105 7.16 6.83 -8.25
C THR A 105 5.84 6.92 -7.49
N LEU A 106 5.17 8.09 -7.53
CA LEU A 106 3.84 8.25 -6.93
C LEU A 106 2.82 7.30 -7.61
N SER A 107 2.81 7.26 -8.93
CA SER A 107 1.90 6.39 -9.70
C SER A 107 2.11 4.92 -9.34
N PHE A 108 3.36 4.50 -9.16
CA PHE A 108 3.69 3.15 -8.73
C PHE A 108 3.20 2.83 -7.34
N GLN A 109 3.41 3.73 -6.37
CA GLN A 109 2.95 3.54 -5.00
C GLN A 109 1.44 3.33 -4.96
N ILE A 110 0.69 4.11 -5.75
CA ILE A 110 -0.77 4.00 -5.86
C ILE A 110 -1.17 2.67 -6.50
N LEU A 111 -0.57 2.30 -7.64
CA LEU A 111 -0.90 1.04 -8.32
C LEU A 111 -0.57 -0.20 -7.48
N VAL A 112 0.53 -0.17 -6.73
CA VAL A 112 0.91 -1.26 -5.81
C VAL A 112 -0.08 -1.33 -4.66
N TYR A 113 -0.47 -0.20 -4.09
CA TYR A 113 -1.45 -0.14 -3.00
C TYR A 113 -2.82 -0.66 -3.46
N GLU A 114 -3.33 -0.20 -4.61
CA GLU A 114 -4.60 -0.67 -5.16
C GLU A 114 -4.57 -2.18 -5.43
N PHE A 115 -3.46 -2.69 -5.98
CA PHE A 115 -3.29 -4.12 -6.22
C PHE A 115 -3.31 -4.93 -4.91
N GLN A 116 -2.60 -4.44 -3.88
CA GLN A 116 -2.56 -5.11 -2.58
C GLN A 116 -3.90 -5.07 -1.85
N LEU A 117 -4.58 -3.92 -1.89
CA LEU A 117 -5.92 -3.76 -1.31
C LEU A 117 -6.91 -4.72 -1.97
N ALA A 118 -6.90 -4.80 -3.30
CA ALA A 118 -7.75 -5.74 -4.04
C ALA A 118 -7.45 -7.21 -3.71
N SER A 119 -6.16 -7.57 -3.56
CA SER A 119 -5.78 -8.93 -3.15
C SER A 119 -6.26 -9.24 -1.72
N ALA A 120 -6.05 -8.32 -0.78
CA ALA A 120 -6.47 -8.48 0.61
C ALA A 120 -8.00 -8.59 0.73
N GLU A 121 -8.74 -7.79 -0.05
CA GLU A 121 -10.21 -7.90 -0.13
C GLU A 121 -10.63 -9.26 -0.68
N ALA A 122 -10.01 -9.74 -1.76
CA ALA A 122 -10.32 -11.04 -2.34
C ALA A 122 -10.08 -12.20 -1.35
N ASP A 123 -8.96 -12.15 -0.61
CA ASP A 123 -8.62 -13.13 0.42
C ASP A 123 -9.61 -13.08 1.59
N PHE A 124 -10.00 -11.88 2.03
CA PHE A 124 -11.01 -11.70 3.08
C PHE A 124 -12.37 -12.24 2.64
N GLN A 125 -12.80 -11.98 1.41
CA GLN A 125 -14.04 -12.53 0.85
C GLN A 125 -14.01 -14.06 0.79
N LEU A 126 -12.86 -14.65 0.43
CA LEU A 126 -12.68 -16.09 0.45
C LEU A 126 -12.76 -16.66 1.88
N PHE A 127 -12.13 -15.99 2.85
CA PHE A 127 -12.20 -16.33 4.27
C PHE A 127 -13.64 -16.25 4.82
N CYS A 128 -14.40 -15.20 4.49
CA CYS A 128 -15.80 -15.09 4.90
C CYS A 128 -16.64 -16.23 4.31
N LYS A 129 -16.44 -16.56 3.03
CA LYS A 129 -17.13 -17.69 2.38
C LYS A 129 -16.78 -19.04 3.00
N SER A 130 -15.53 -19.26 3.40
CA SER A 130 -15.10 -20.52 4.06
C SER A 130 -15.62 -20.62 5.50
N SER A 131 -15.70 -19.50 6.21
CA SER A 131 -16.21 -19.41 7.59
C SER A 131 -17.72 -19.63 7.66
N GLN A 132 -18.49 -19.10 6.69
CA GLN A 132 -19.93 -19.36 6.56
C GLN A 132 -20.22 -20.85 6.28
N LYS A 133 -19.40 -21.51 5.44
CA LYS A 133 -19.51 -22.95 5.15
C LYS A 133 -19.16 -23.83 6.36
N SER A 134 -18.35 -23.33 7.29
CA SER A 134 -17.90 -24.07 8.48
C SER A 134 -18.78 -23.85 9.71
N GLY A 135 -19.88 -23.09 9.60
CA GLY A 135 -20.84 -22.88 10.70
C GLY A 135 -20.36 -21.95 11.82
N ILE A 136 -19.23 -21.24 11.64
CA ILE A 136 -18.67 -20.32 12.65
C ILE A 136 -19.32 -18.95 12.47
N SER A 137 -20.61 -18.87 12.78
CA SER A 137 -21.45 -17.68 12.56
C SER A 137 -21.17 -16.51 13.51
N TRP A 138 -20.38 -16.69 14.56
CA TRP A 138 -20.23 -15.73 15.65
C TRP A 138 -18.99 -14.82 15.55
N LEU A 139 -18.08 -15.05 14.59
CA LEU A 139 -16.87 -14.23 14.43
C LEU A 139 -17.06 -13.01 13.50
N ILE A 140 -18.17 -12.93 12.75
CA ILE A 140 -18.42 -11.85 11.78
C ILE A 140 -19.43 -10.84 12.34
N LYS A 141 -19.16 -10.33 13.56
CA LYS A 141 -19.83 -9.14 14.10
C LYS A 141 -18.77 -8.10 14.42
N ILE A 142 -18.14 -7.56 13.38
CA ILE A 142 -17.50 -6.24 13.44
C ILE A 142 -17.99 -5.48 12.21
N THR A 143 -19.14 -4.84 12.37
CA THR A 143 -19.53 -3.62 11.67
C THR A 143 -20.49 -2.89 12.60
#